data_AF-A0AAD5KUJ7-F1
#
_entry.id   AF-A0AAD5KUJ7-F1
#
_cell.length_a   1.000
_cell.length_b   1.000
_cell.length_c   1.000
_cell.angle_alpha   90.00
_cell.angle_beta   90.00
_cell.angle_gamma   90.00
#
_symmetry.space_group_name_H-M   'P 1'
#
loop_
_entity.id
_entity.type
_entity.pdbx_description
1 polymer ?
#
loop_
_entity_poly.entity_id
_entity_poly.type
_entity_poly.pdbx_seq_one_letter_code
_entity_poly.pdbx_strand_id
1 'polypeptide(L)'
;MPANRIDLVFDTTKSPSIKDMERDHRTEEERALPIKLTGPNQRTPSDLKKFLRNDSFKQEIVRFSSEEFEDDSLAEVYGEKVVRIGAESTCFLYKVHNGKVIKQEDHELSCPQHEEADTKMLVHVASIPCPATVVIRTSDTDVLVIALGNSSKFPDCQLYLEVGHKRNNTLRFIDITSLSMKLGSTLCKALSGFHAFTGSDYTPAFSYKGKVRPLKILEKNDKYMEAFGLLGSSESLSTALVSDIEEFVCEMYGNKRLSSVNEARFLGFMKVLLPPCSSVLMQQIMRANCICSIWNHANEKKPSIFNPEKNGWILRDNKFTPNWFIGELTPPTLQDMLAPEEVIDSEDDEDTTSHCEENEFDGDSTFEDE
;
A
#
# COMPACT_ATOMS: atom_id res chain seq x y z
N MET A 1 -23.17 4.30 18.34
CA MET A 1 -23.78 3.01 18.71
C MET A 1 -22.67 1.98 18.84
N PRO A 2 -22.74 1.02 19.79
CA PRO A 2 -21.79 -0.09 19.83
C PRO A 2 -21.86 -0.90 18.53
N ALA A 3 -20.72 -1.38 18.03
CA ALA A 3 -20.68 -2.21 16.83
C ALA A 3 -21.19 -3.63 17.14
N ASN A 4 -22.07 -4.17 16.28
CA ASN A 4 -22.59 -5.54 16.40
C ASN A 4 -21.62 -6.59 15.84
N ARG A 5 -20.68 -6.18 14.99
CA ARG A 5 -19.65 -7.01 14.37
C ARG A 5 -18.30 -6.34 14.54
N ILE A 6 -17.28 -7.10 14.94
CA ILE A 6 -15.90 -6.65 15.09
C ILE A 6 -15.00 -7.66 14.39
N ASP A 7 -14.21 -7.21 13.43
CA ASP A 7 -13.31 -8.07 12.68
C ASP A 7 -11.85 -7.61 12.91
N LEU A 8 -11.04 -8.50 13.47
CA LEU A 8 -9.59 -8.34 13.61
C LEU A 8 -8.92 -9.03 12.42
N VAL A 9 -8.34 -8.23 11.54
CA VAL A 9 -7.77 -8.67 10.27
C VAL A 9 -6.25 -8.52 10.32
N PHE A 10 -5.54 -9.59 9.99
CA PHE A 10 -4.08 -9.66 10.06
C PHE A 10 -3.47 -10.06 8.72
N ASP A 11 -2.19 -9.72 8.52
CA ASP A 11 -1.39 -10.22 7.41
C ASP A 11 -1.24 -11.75 7.50
N THR A 12 -1.01 -12.38 6.35
CA THR A 12 -0.55 -13.76 6.26
C THR A 12 0.89 -13.74 5.80
N THR A 13 1.83 -14.06 6.69
CA THR A 13 3.23 -14.18 6.31
C THR A 13 3.42 -15.38 5.40
N LYS A 14 3.81 -15.14 4.15
CA LYS A 14 4.21 -16.17 3.18
C LYS A 14 5.53 -15.78 2.53
N SER A 15 6.33 -16.77 2.16
CA SER A 15 7.57 -16.59 1.40
C SER A 15 7.72 -17.76 0.39
N PRO A 16 8.23 -17.51 -0.83
CA PRO A 16 8.66 -16.22 -1.35
C PRO A 16 7.48 -15.26 -1.60
N SER A 17 7.69 -13.98 -1.30
CA SER A 17 6.74 -12.90 -1.54
C SER A 17 7.46 -11.64 -2.02
N ILE A 18 6.82 -10.84 -2.86
CA ILE A 18 7.31 -9.50 -3.22
C ILE A 18 7.36 -8.55 -2.02
N LYS A 19 6.65 -8.88 -0.92
CA LYS A 19 6.71 -8.15 0.36
C LYS A 19 7.94 -8.50 1.20
N ASP A 20 8.63 -9.61 0.88
CA ASP A 20 9.78 -10.06 1.67
C ASP A 20 10.87 -8.98 1.76
N MET A 21 11.09 -8.21 0.69
CA MET A 21 12.09 -7.13 0.68
C MET A 21 11.78 -6.04 1.72
N GLU A 22 10.52 -5.60 1.81
CA GLU A 22 10.11 -4.59 2.79
C GLU A 22 10.11 -5.15 4.22
N ARG A 23 9.79 -6.45 4.40
CA ARG A 23 9.94 -7.12 5.70
C ARG A 23 11.40 -7.19 6.13
N ASP A 24 12.29 -7.52 5.20
CA ASP A 24 13.74 -7.58 5.45
C ASP A 24 14.28 -6.17 5.79
N HIS A 25 13.84 -5.09 5.12
CA HIS A 25 14.24 -3.72 5.43
C HIS A 25 13.84 -3.24 6.84
N ARG A 26 12.73 -3.76 7.38
CA ARG A 26 12.22 -3.38 8.71
C ARG A 26 12.97 -4.06 9.86
N THR A 27 13.81 -5.06 9.55
CA THR A 27 14.45 -5.93 10.53
C THR A 27 15.98 -5.89 10.37
N GLU A 28 16.69 -5.77 11.48
CA GLU A 28 18.16 -5.80 11.51
C GLU A 28 18.72 -7.22 11.79
N GLU A 29 17.86 -8.16 12.17
CA GLU A 29 18.18 -9.53 12.59
C GLU A 29 17.51 -10.59 11.68
N GLU A 30 17.57 -11.87 12.05
CA GLU A 30 16.88 -12.92 11.28
C GLU A 30 15.37 -12.95 11.60
N ARG A 31 14.53 -12.53 10.63
CA ARG A 31 13.06 -12.44 10.79
C ARG A 31 12.37 -13.78 11.08
N ALA A 32 13.04 -14.89 10.78
CA ALA A 32 12.52 -16.26 10.89
C ALA A 32 12.92 -16.98 12.19
N LEU A 33 13.59 -16.30 13.13
CA LEU A 33 13.91 -16.91 14.43
C LEU A 33 12.62 -17.39 15.12
N PRO A 34 12.50 -18.68 15.49
CA PRO A 34 11.31 -19.21 16.12
C PRO A 34 11.07 -18.55 17.48
N ILE A 35 9.89 -17.97 17.63
CA ILE A 35 9.39 -17.45 18.91
C ILE A 35 8.12 -18.22 19.23
N LYS A 36 7.86 -18.48 20.51
CA LYS A 36 6.65 -19.14 20.97
C LYS A 36 6.09 -18.40 22.17
N LEU A 37 4.78 -18.14 22.16
CA LEU A 37 4.11 -17.56 23.32
C LEU A 37 3.77 -18.67 24.32
N THR A 38 4.03 -18.42 25.61
CA THR A 38 3.83 -19.41 26.69
C THR A 38 2.44 -19.35 27.31
N GLY A 39 1.66 -18.30 27.02
CA GLY A 39 0.28 -18.15 27.46
C GLY A 39 -0.04 -16.74 28.00
N PRO A 40 -1.24 -16.53 28.55
CA PRO A 40 -1.75 -15.20 28.93
C PRO A 40 -0.99 -14.53 30.08
N ASN A 41 -0.27 -15.32 30.89
CA ASN A 41 0.56 -14.81 31.99
C ASN A 41 1.96 -14.38 31.55
N GLN A 42 2.31 -14.55 30.27
CA GLN A 42 3.59 -14.10 29.74
C GLN A 42 3.68 -12.57 29.82
N ARG A 43 4.79 -12.06 30.38
CA ARG A 43 5.06 -10.63 30.34
C ARG A 43 5.29 -10.19 28.90
N THR A 44 4.64 -9.11 28.49
CA THR A 44 4.90 -8.46 27.22
C THR A 44 6.40 -8.14 27.12
N PRO A 45 7.06 -8.46 25.98
CA PRO A 45 8.45 -8.08 25.78
C PRO A 45 8.64 -6.58 25.99
N SER A 46 9.74 -6.19 26.63
CA SER A 46 10.06 -4.77 26.87
C SER A 46 10.18 -3.98 25.56
N ASP A 47 10.76 -4.60 24.53
CA ASP A 47 10.81 -4.05 23.17
C ASP A 47 9.81 -4.77 22.24
N LEU A 48 8.53 -4.46 22.40
CA LEU A 48 7.48 -5.02 21.56
C LEU A 48 7.69 -4.70 20.07
N LYS A 49 8.29 -3.55 19.73
CA LYS A 49 8.52 -3.16 18.33
C LYS A 49 9.50 -4.11 17.65
N LYS A 50 10.59 -4.47 18.32
CA LYS A 50 11.55 -5.48 17.82
C LYS A 50 10.86 -6.81 17.55
N PHE A 51 10.05 -7.29 18.50
CA PHE A 51 9.32 -8.56 18.35
C PHE A 51 8.29 -8.49 17.21
N LEU A 52 7.58 -7.38 17.05
CA LEU A 52 6.64 -7.17 15.95
C LEU A 52 7.30 -7.10 14.56
N ARG A 53 8.64 -7.07 14.47
CA ARG A 53 9.37 -7.17 13.19
C ARG A 53 9.79 -8.61 12.86
N ASN A 54 9.63 -9.55 13.80
CA ASN A 54 9.86 -10.98 13.60
C ASN A 54 8.57 -11.67 13.13
N ASP A 55 8.69 -12.50 12.09
CA ASP A 55 7.53 -13.14 11.46
C ASP A 55 6.91 -14.23 12.32
N SER A 56 7.73 -15.03 13.01
CA SER A 56 7.26 -16.08 13.92
C SER A 56 6.49 -15.48 15.10
N PHE A 57 6.92 -14.34 15.62
CA PHE A 57 6.18 -13.66 16.69
C PHE A 57 4.83 -13.12 16.23
N LYS A 58 4.75 -12.55 15.02
CA LYS A 58 3.46 -12.11 14.44
C LYS A 58 2.49 -13.29 14.32
N GLN A 59 2.95 -14.42 13.78
CA GLN A 59 2.15 -15.65 13.66
C GLN A 59 1.67 -16.12 15.03
N GLU A 60 2.56 -16.15 16.03
CA GLU A 60 2.20 -16.57 17.39
C GLU A 60 1.22 -15.61 18.08
N ILE A 61 1.34 -14.30 17.91
CA ILE A 61 0.33 -13.34 18.45
C ILE A 61 -1.04 -13.63 17.88
N VAL A 62 -1.12 -13.87 16.57
CA VAL A 62 -2.39 -14.13 15.88
C VAL A 62 -2.98 -15.45 16.34
N ARG A 63 -2.16 -16.50 16.43
CA ARG A 63 -2.55 -17.80 16.96
C ARG A 63 -3.04 -17.68 18.40
N PHE A 64 -2.25 -17.08 19.28
CA PHE A 64 -2.58 -16.84 20.69
C PHE A 64 -3.91 -16.10 20.81
N SER A 65 -4.10 -15.03 20.06
CA SER A 65 -5.37 -14.28 20.04
C SER A 65 -6.54 -15.17 19.61
N SER A 66 -6.34 -16.03 18.60
CA SER A 66 -7.38 -16.95 18.14
C SER A 66 -7.75 -18.04 19.17
N GLU A 67 -6.84 -18.39 20.08
CA GLU A 67 -7.06 -19.40 21.12
C GLU A 67 -7.70 -18.76 22.36
N GLU A 68 -7.17 -17.64 22.85
CA GLU A 68 -7.66 -16.97 24.07
C GLU A 68 -9.03 -16.31 23.91
N PHE A 69 -9.44 -15.96 22.69
CA PHE A 69 -10.75 -15.37 22.43
C PHE A 69 -11.91 -16.38 22.57
N GLU A 70 -11.62 -17.65 22.84
CA GLU A 70 -12.60 -18.68 23.19
C GLU A 70 -12.86 -18.77 24.72
N ASP A 71 -12.22 -17.93 25.54
CA ASP A 71 -12.47 -17.92 26.99
C ASP A 71 -13.92 -17.50 27.34
N ASP A 72 -14.63 -18.38 28.04
CA ASP A 72 -15.99 -18.14 28.53
C ASP A 72 -16.09 -16.89 29.43
N SER A 73 -14.98 -16.45 30.06
CA SER A 73 -14.94 -15.20 30.83
C SER A 73 -15.22 -13.95 29.98
N LEU A 74 -15.04 -14.04 28.65
CA LEU A 74 -15.33 -12.97 27.70
C LEU A 74 -16.80 -12.91 27.27
N ALA A 75 -17.65 -13.84 27.73
CA ALA A 75 -19.06 -13.88 27.31
C ALA A 75 -19.82 -12.58 27.59
N GLU A 76 -19.58 -11.95 28.76
CA GLU A 76 -20.19 -10.64 29.07
C GLU A 76 -19.65 -9.51 28.20
N VAL A 77 -18.35 -9.56 27.85
CA VAL A 77 -17.69 -8.57 27.00
C VAL A 77 -18.23 -8.63 25.57
N TYR A 78 -18.44 -9.84 25.05
CA TYR A 78 -19.01 -10.06 23.73
C TYR A 78 -20.48 -9.63 23.73
N GLY A 79 -21.28 -10.13 24.66
CA GLY A 79 -22.72 -9.96 24.64
C GLY A 79 -23.30 -10.53 23.35
N GLU A 80 -24.04 -9.71 22.59
CA GLU A 80 -24.62 -10.09 21.30
C GLU A 80 -23.69 -9.86 20.10
N LYS A 81 -22.45 -9.40 20.34
CA LYS A 81 -21.51 -9.09 19.25
C LYS A 81 -21.00 -10.37 18.59
N VAL A 82 -20.76 -10.28 17.29
CA VAL A 82 -19.98 -11.25 16.53
C VAL A 82 -18.56 -10.74 16.39
N VAL A 83 -17.58 -11.54 16.84
CA VAL A 83 -16.16 -11.21 16.68
C VAL A 83 -15.57 -12.15 15.63
N ARG A 84 -14.71 -11.63 14.76
CA ARG A 84 -13.93 -12.42 13.81
C ARG A 84 -12.45 -12.15 13.96
N ILE A 85 -11.64 -13.19 13.82
CA ILE A 85 -10.18 -13.10 13.85
C ILE A 85 -9.63 -13.82 12.61
N GLY A 86 -8.92 -13.08 11.76
CA GLY A 86 -8.10 -13.68 10.72
C GLY A 86 -6.86 -14.32 11.33
N ALA A 87 -6.68 -15.63 11.13
CA ALA A 87 -5.53 -16.39 11.58
C ALA A 87 -4.85 -17.06 10.38
N GLU A 88 -3.79 -16.44 9.89
CA GLU A 88 -3.07 -16.85 8.69
C GLU A 88 -4.00 -17.02 7.47
N SER A 89 -4.27 -18.25 7.04
CA SER A 89 -5.14 -18.59 5.91
C SER A 89 -6.61 -18.81 6.30
N THR A 90 -6.90 -18.79 7.60
CA THR A 90 -8.23 -19.09 8.17
C THR A 90 -8.85 -17.85 8.80
N CYS A 91 -10.18 -17.82 8.90
CA CYS A 91 -10.90 -16.86 9.74
C CYS A 91 -11.70 -17.63 10.78
N PHE A 92 -11.70 -17.18 12.03
CA PHE A 92 -12.52 -17.74 13.09
C PHE A 92 -13.62 -16.75 13.48
N LEU A 93 -14.83 -17.25 13.68
CA LEU A 93 -15.98 -16.51 14.20
C LEU A 93 -16.22 -16.92 15.65
N TYR A 94 -16.42 -15.92 16.49
CA TYR A 94 -16.73 -16.06 17.90
C TYR A 94 -18.08 -15.40 18.22
N LYS A 95 -18.91 -16.14 18.95
CA LYS A 95 -20.23 -15.68 19.40
C LYS A 95 -20.58 -16.32 20.74
N VAL A 96 -21.41 -15.66 21.53
CA VAL A 96 -21.90 -16.21 22.78
C VAL A 96 -23.15 -17.06 22.55
N HIS A 97 -23.17 -18.26 23.12
CA HIS A 97 -24.34 -19.12 23.16
C HIS A 97 -24.46 -19.77 24.54
N ASN A 98 -25.60 -19.58 25.22
CA ASN A 98 -25.85 -20.07 26.57
C ASN A 98 -24.76 -19.70 27.59
N GLY A 99 -24.25 -18.46 27.51
CA GLY A 99 -23.22 -17.94 28.40
C GLY A 99 -21.81 -18.45 28.11
N LYS A 100 -21.61 -19.20 27.01
CA LYS A 100 -20.31 -19.70 26.58
C LYS A 100 -19.87 -19.10 25.26
N VAL A 101 -18.57 -18.92 25.09
CA VAL A 101 -18.02 -18.46 23.82
C VAL A 101 -17.84 -19.66 22.90
N ILE A 102 -18.42 -19.59 21.71
CA ILE A 102 -18.27 -20.61 20.67
C ILE A 102 -17.35 -20.07 19.58
N LYS A 103 -16.24 -20.79 19.36
CA LYS A 103 -15.36 -20.62 18.20
C LYS A 103 -15.81 -21.53 17.05
N GLN A 104 -15.92 -20.99 15.85
CA GLN A 104 -16.16 -21.76 14.62
C GLN A 104 -15.30 -21.20 13.48
N GLU A 105 -14.90 -22.05 12.54
CA GLU A 105 -14.23 -21.56 11.33
C GLU A 105 -15.25 -20.84 10.43
N ASP A 106 -14.87 -19.67 9.91
CA ASP A 106 -15.63 -18.90 8.93
C ASP A 106 -14.97 -19.06 7.56
N HIS A 107 -15.27 -20.17 6.89
CA HIS A 107 -14.72 -20.49 5.57
C HIS A 107 -15.04 -19.42 4.50
N GLU A 108 -16.06 -18.60 4.72
CA GLU A 108 -16.41 -17.53 3.78
C GLU A 108 -15.41 -16.36 3.82
N LEU A 109 -14.73 -16.17 4.94
CA LEU A 109 -13.74 -15.10 5.18
C LEU A 109 -12.31 -15.64 5.39
N SER A 110 -12.11 -16.95 5.31
CA SER A 110 -10.81 -17.57 5.09
C SER A 110 -10.32 -17.22 3.67
N CYS A 111 -9.54 -16.14 3.54
CA CYS A 111 -9.09 -15.58 2.25
C CYS A 111 -7.56 -15.72 2.04
N PRO A 112 -7.03 -16.94 1.78
CA PRO A 112 -5.59 -17.20 1.72
C PRO A 112 -4.86 -16.55 0.54
N GLN A 113 -5.59 -16.09 -0.48
CA GLN A 113 -5.02 -15.39 -1.63
C GLN A 113 -4.53 -13.98 -1.25
N HIS A 114 -5.16 -13.36 -0.26
CA HIS A 114 -4.70 -12.08 0.25
C HIS A 114 -3.55 -12.29 1.22
N GLU A 115 -2.45 -11.59 0.97
CA GLU A 115 -1.33 -11.55 1.90
C GLU A 115 -1.58 -10.51 2.99
N GLU A 116 -1.77 -9.25 2.61
CA GLU A 116 -1.88 -8.14 3.55
C GLU A 116 -3.28 -7.99 4.13
N ALA A 117 -3.34 -7.51 5.38
CA ALA A 117 -4.56 -7.07 6.02
C ALA A 117 -5.26 -5.96 5.21
N ASP A 118 -4.50 -5.08 4.55
CA ASP A 118 -5.04 -3.89 3.87
C ASP A 118 -6.12 -4.24 2.85
N THR A 119 -5.85 -5.26 2.03
CA THR A 119 -6.79 -5.74 1.02
C THR A 119 -7.85 -6.67 1.62
N LYS A 120 -7.50 -7.50 2.62
CA LYS A 120 -8.47 -8.37 3.31
C LYS A 120 -9.57 -7.56 3.99
N MET A 121 -9.25 -6.41 4.56
CA MET A 121 -10.24 -5.54 5.20
C MET A 121 -11.41 -5.22 4.26
N LEU A 122 -11.16 -5.05 2.95
CA LEU A 122 -12.21 -4.78 1.97
C LEU A 122 -13.05 -6.01 1.62
N VAL A 123 -12.51 -7.22 1.73
CA VAL A 123 -13.30 -8.46 1.66
C VAL A 123 -14.26 -8.55 2.85
N HIS A 124 -13.79 -8.21 4.04
CA HIS A 124 -14.62 -8.15 5.23
C HIS A 124 -15.73 -7.10 5.07
N VAL A 125 -15.42 -5.90 4.55
CA VAL A 125 -16.42 -4.88 4.19
C VAL A 125 -17.44 -5.44 3.19
N ALA A 126 -17.00 -6.11 2.13
CA ALA A 126 -17.87 -6.69 1.10
C ALA A 126 -18.85 -7.76 1.65
N SER A 127 -18.49 -8.41 2.77
CA SER A 127 -19.34 -9.42 3.41
C SER A 127 -20.40 -8.84 4.35
N ILE A 128 -20.40 -7.53 4.59
CA ILE A 128 -21.37 -6.89 5.50
C ILE A 128 -22.68 -6.66 4.74
N PRO A 129 -23.82 -7.16 5.24
CA PRO A 129 -25.11 -6.82 4.68
C PRO A 129 -25.38 -5.32 4.80
N CYS A 130 -25.46 -4.61 3.67
CA CYS A 130 -25.85 -3.21 3.64
C CYS A 130 -27.40 -3.08 3.67
N PRO A 131 -27.98 -1.97 4.17
CA PRO A 131 -27.31 -0.75 4.61
C PRO A 131 -26.61 -0.92 5.96
N ALA A 132 -25.35 -0.49 6.03
CA ALA A 132 -24.55 -0.55 7.24
C ALA A 132 -23.57 0.62 7.33
N THR A 133 -23.15 0.95 8.55
CA THR A 133 -22.02 1.84 8.80
C THR A 133 -20.81 1.00 9.21
N VAL A 134 -19.71 1.14 8.48
CA VAL A 134 -18.48 0.38 8.70
C VAL A 134 -17.36 1.36 9.04
N VAL A 135 -16.63 1.05 10.10
CA VAL A 135 -15.45 1.81 10.54
C VAL A 135 -14.24 0.91 10.37
N ILE A 136 -13.33 1.31 9.49
CA ILE A 136 -12.03 0.68 9.29
C ILE A 136 -11.03 1.42 10.19
N ARG A 137 -10.39 0.71 11.12
CA ARG A 137 -9.39 1.28 12.02
C ARG A 137 -8.00 0.85 11.59
N THR A 138 -7.20 1.81 11.12
CA THR A 138 -5.80 1.59 10.74
C THR A 138 -5.07 2.92 10.67
N SER A 139 -3.74 2.89 10.84
CA SER A 139 -2.86 4.02 10.54
C SER A 139 -2.28 3.95 9.12
N ASP A 140 -2.52 2.87 8.40
CA ASP A 140 -1.96 2.64 7.08
C ASP A 140 -2.73 3.43 6.00
N THR A 141 -1.98 4.13 5.16
CA THR A 141 -2.53 4.94 4.06
C THR A 141 -2.94 4.07 2.88
N ASP A 142 -2.34 2.89 2.70
CA ASP A 142 -2.69 1.95 1.62
C ASP A 142 -4.18 1.58 1.70
N VAL A 143 -4.70 1.39 2.91
CA VAL A 143 -6.12 1.08 3.14
C VAL A 143 -7.05 2.19 2.67
N LEU A 144 -6.70 3.46 2.91
CA LEU A 144 -7.50 4.59 2.42
C LEU A 144 -7.56 4.59 0.89
N VAL A 145 -6.41 4.43 0.24
CA VAL A 145 -6.29 4.43 -1.22
C VAL A 145 -7.08 3.27 -1.82
N ILE A 146 -6.90 2.06 -1.29
CA ILE A 146 -7.62 0.85 -1.74
C ILE A 146 -9.12 1.01 -1.53
N ALA A 147 -9.56 1.55 -0.38
CA ALA A 147 -10.98 1.78 -0.09
C ALA A 147 -11.60 2.82 -1.04
N LEU A 148 -10.89 3.91 -1.35
CA LEU A 148 -11.35 4.89 -2.34
C LEU A 148 -11.48 4.28 -3.73
N GLY A 149 -10.47 3.52 -4.18
CA GLY A 149 -10.49 2.83 -5.49
C GLY A 149 -11.60 1.79 -5.63
N ASN A 150 -12.03 1.19 -4.51
CA ASN A 150 -13.11 0.21 -4.48
C ASN A 150 -14.46 0.79 -4.02
N SER A 151 -14.55 2.09 -3.71
CA SER A 151 -15.73 2.68 -3.06
C SER A 151 -17.04 2.47 -3.82
N SER A 152 -17.00 2.46 -5.16
CA SER A 152 -18.18 2.18 -6.00
C SER A 152 -18.72 0.75 -5.86
N LYS A 153 -17.96 -0.17 -5.26
CA LYS A 153 -18.39 -1.55 -4.97
C LYS A 153 -19.26 -1.64 -3.72
N PHE A 154 -19.35 -0.56 -2.93
CA PHE A 154 -20.07 -0.51 -1.66
C PHE A 154 -21.12 0.63 -1.64
N PRO A 155 -22.01 0.74 -2.63
CA PRO A 155 -22.89 1.91 -2.79
C PRO A 155 -23.87 2.10 -1.61
N ASP A 156 -24.27 1.01 -0.96
CA ASP A 156 -25.27 1.02 0.12
C ASP A 156 -24.64 1.05 1.52
N CYS A 157 -23.30 1.07 1.62
CA CYS A 157 -22.58 1.06 2.88
C CYS A 157 -21.88 2.41 3.13
N GLN A 158 -22.01 2.91 4.35
CA GLN A 158 -21.32 4.12 4.80
C GLN A 158 -19.96 3.74 5.39
N LEU A 159 -18.88 4.17 4.76
CA LEU A 159 -17.51 3.78 5.13
C LEU A 159 -16.77 4.95 5.81
N TYR A 160 -16.14 4.66 6.94
CA TYR A 160 -15.26 5.59 7.64
C TYR A 160 -13.88 4.96 7.87
N LEU A 161 -12.84 5.77 7.76
CA LEU A 161 -11.50 5.44 8.25
C LEU A 161 -11.27 6.14 9.60
N GLU A 162 -11.03 5.37 10.65
CA GLU A 162 -10.60 5.90 11.94
C GLU A 162 -9.07 6.01 11.98
N VAL A 163 -8.56 7.24 12.16
CA VAL A 163 -7.11 7.54 12.20
C VAL A 163 -6.75 8.32 13.47
N GLY A 164 -5.47 8.28 13.85
CA GLY A 164 -4.94 8.97 15.03
C GLY A 164 -5.18 8.22 16.35
N HIS A 165 -4.86 8.86 17.47
CA HIS A 165 -4.92 8.23 18.78
C HIS A 165 -5.78 9.03 19.76
N LYS A 166 -6.66 8.32 20.49
CA LYS A 166 -7.49 8.92 21.54
C LYS A 166 -6.64 9.56 22.64
N ARG A 167 -5.53 8.93 23.04
CA ARG A 167 -4.61 9.43 24.08
C ARG A 167 -4.06 10.83 23.77
N ASN A 168 -3.83 11.13 22.49
CA ASN A 168 -3.22 12.38 22.05
C ASN A 168 -4.26 13.37 21.49
N ASN A 169 -5.55 13.11 21.65
CA ASN A 169 -6.65 13.91 21.09
C ASN A 169 -6.59 14.13 19.55
N THR A 170 -5.90 13.23 18.85
CA THR A 170 -5.75 13.27 17.38
C THR A 170 -6.71 12.33 16.66
N LEU A 171 -7.63 11.68 17.38
CA LEU A 171 -8.61 10.77 16.78
C LEU A 171 -9.50 11.51 15.78
N ARG A 172 -9.55 11.04 14.54
CA ARG A 172 -10.39 11.58 13.47
C ARG A 172 -11.05 10.44 12.71
N PHE A 173 -12.20 10.75 12.10
CA PHE A 173 -12.88 9.87 11.17
C PHE A 173 -12.88 10.54 9.79
N ILE A 174 -12.29 9.87 8.81
CA ILE A 174 -12.37 10.27 7.40
C ILE A 174 -13.57 9.55 6.83
N ASP A 175 -14.57 10.31 6.37
CA ASP A 175 -15.72 9.77 5.66
C ASP A 175 -15.29 9.39 4.23
N ILE A 176 -15.04 8.09 4.01
CA ILE A 176 -14.58 7.57 2.73
C ILE A 176 -15.69 7.71 1.68
N THR A 177 -16.95 7.48 2.06
CA THR A 177 -18.10 7.56 1.14
C THR A 177 -18.28 9.00 0.64
N SER A 178 -18.26 9.99 1.52
CA SER A 178 -18.35 11.40 1.12
C SER A 178 -17.11 11.86 0.35
N LEU A 179 -15.92 11.39 0.73
CA LEU A 179 -14.69 11.71 0.03
C LEU A 179 -14.68 11.14 -1.39
N SER A 180 -15.11 9.90 -1.61
CA SER A 180 -15.15 9.31 -2.95
C SER A 180 -16.13 10.03 -3.87
N MET A 181 -17.30 10.45 -3.35
CA MET A 181 -18.24 11.29 -4.09
C MET A 181 -17.63 12.64 -4.50
N LYS A 182 -16.83 13.25 -3.61
CA LYS A 182 -16.16 14.52 -3.89
C LYS A 182 -15.03 14.38 -4.92
N LEU A 183 -14.24 13.31 -4.84
CA LEU A 183 -13.13 13.05 -5.74
C LEU A 183 -13.60 12.58 -7.13
N GLY A 184 -14.75 11.92 -7.20
CA GLY A 184 -15.30 11.36 -8.43
C GLY A 184 -14.68 9.99 -8.77
N SER A 185 -15.42 9.20 -9.55
CA SER A 185 -15.06 7.81 -9.84
C SER A 185 -13.74 7.65 -10.58
N THR A 186 -13.44 8.55 -11.52
CA THR A 186 -12.24 8.49 -12.35
C THR A 186 -10.98 8.68 -11.51
N LEU A 187 -10.93 9.73 -10.67
CA LEU A 187 -9.80 9.94 -9.77
C LEU A 187 -9.69 8.82 -8.73
N CYS A 188 -10.79 8.42 -8.09
CA CYS A 188 -10.77 7.31 -7.13
C CYS A 188 -10.16 6.04 -7.72
N LYS A 189 -10.53 5.68 -8.95
CA LYS A 189 -9.97 4.53 -9.66
C LYS A 189 -8.47 4.71 -9.96
N ALA A 190 -8.05 5.92 -10.31
CA ALA A 190 -6.65 6.24 -10.60
C ALA A 190 -5.74 6.17 -9.35
N LEU A 191 -6.28 6.40 -8.15
CA LEU A 191 -5.48 6.50 -6.92
C LEU A 191 -4.69 5.21 -6.61
N SER A 192 -5.26 4.02 -6.84
CA SER A 192 -4.54 2.75 -6.64
C SER A 192 -3.28 2.69 -7.52
N GLY A 193 -3.45 2.94 -8.82
CA GLY A 193 -2.37 3.01 -9.80
C GLY A 193 -1.33 4.06 -9.46
N PHE A 194 -1.77 5.27 -9.16
CA PHE A 194 -0.92 6.39 -8.79
C PHE A 194 -0.09 6.11 -7.54
N HIS A 195 -0.72 5.60 -6.48
CA HIS A 195 -0.07 5.34 -5.20
C HIS A 195 0.96 4.21 -5.32
N ALA A 196 0.57 3.10 -5.97
CA ALA A 196 1.47 1.99 -6.28
C ALA A 196 2.60 2.39 -7.25
N PHE A 197 2.42 3.39 -8.11
CA PHE A 197 3.46 3.82 -9.05
C PHE A 197 4.45 4.82 -8.44
N THR A 198 3.97 5.79 -7.66
CA THR A 198 4.79 6.89 -7.12
C THR A 198 5.55 6.52 -5.83
N GLY A 199 5.56 5.23 -5.47
CA GLY A 199 6.26 4.68 -4.31
C GLY A 199 5.31 4.16 -3.23
N SER A 200 5.40 2.88 -2.90
CA SER A 200 4.70 2.22 -1.80
C SER A 200 5.62 1.17 -1.17
N ASP A 201 5.13 0.34 -0.27
CA ASP A 201 5.89 -0.80 0.26
C ASP A 201 6.36 -1.78 -0.84
N TYR A 202 5.77 -1.71 -2.03
CA TYR A 202 6.08 -2.61 -3.15
C TYR A 202 6.91 -1.95 -4.26
N THR A 203 6.96 -0.63 -4.29
CA THR A 203 7.59 0.09 -5.39
C THR A 203 8.44 1.25 -4.88
N PRO A 204 9.61 1.51 -5.49
CA PRO A 204 10.45 2.61 -5.08
C PRO A 204 9.79 3.96 -5.39
N ALA A 205 10.08 4.95 -4.56
CA ALA A 205 9.74 6.34 -4.84
C ALA A 205 10.65 6.93 -5.94
N PHE A 206 10.14 7.94 -6.63
CA PHE A 206 10.92 8.72 -7.59
C PHE A 206 11.85 9.69 -6.86
N SER A 207 13.12 9.74 -7.29
CA SER A 207 14.13 10.56 -6.63
C SER A 207 13.74 12.04 -6.61
N TYR A 208 13.76 12.65 -5.42
CA TYR A 208 13.34 14.02 -5.13
C TYR A 208 11.87 14.36 -5.51
N LYS A 209 11.00 13.35 -5.63
CA LYS A 209 9.58 13.55 -5.95
C LYS A 209 8.70 12.96 -4.85
N GLY A 210 8.19 13.83 -3.97
CA GLY A 210 7.07 13.49 -3.07
C GLY A 210 5.74 13.45 -3.82
N LYS A 211 4.69 12.84 -3.25
CA LYS A 211 3.40 12.59 -3.92
C LYS A 211 2.52 13.83 -4.13
N VAL A 212 2.73 14.92 -3.39
CA VAL A 212 1.84 16.11 -3.41
C VAL A 212 1.78 16.76 -4.80
N ARG A 213 2.94 17.05 -5.41
CA ARG A 213 2.98 17.66 -6.75
C ARG A 213 2.46 16.69 -7.85
N PRO A 214 2.92 15.42 -7.91
CA PRO A 214 2.37 14.41 -8.81
C PRO A 214 0.85 14.25 -8.71
N LEU A 215 0.29 14.27 -7.50
CA LEU A 215 -1.16 14.19 -7.31
C LEU A 215 -1.88 15.40 -7.93
N LYS A 216 -1.36 16.62 -7.74
CA LYS A 216 -1.92 17.83 -8.38
C LYS A 216 -1.85 17.80 -9.90
N ILE A 217 -0.85 17.12 -10.48
CA ILE A 217 -0.73 16.90 -11.93
C ILE A 217 -1.82 15.92 -12.37
N LEU A 218 -1.96 14.79 -11.65
CA LEU A 218 -2.98 13.78 -11.92
C LEU A 218 -4.40 14.37 -11.88
N GLU A 219 -4.74 15.11 -10.82
CA GLU A 219 -6.07 15.70 -10.60
C GLU A 219 -6.53 16.67 -11.71
N LYS A 220 -5.59 17.22 -12.48
CA LYS A 220 -5.87 18.21 -13.54
C LYS A 220 -5.91 17.62 -14.94
N ASN A 221 -5.62 16.34 -15.10
CA ASN A 221 -5.45 15.73 -16.41
C ASN A 221 -6.17 14.38 -16.50
N ASP A 222 -7.35 14.40 -17.15
CA ASP A 222 -8.20 13.22 -17.35
C ASP A 222 -7.46 12.07 -18.04
N LYS A 223 -6.57 12.38 -18.98
CA LYS A 223 -5.76 11.39 -19.69
C LYS A 223 -4.88 10.60 -18.71
N TYR A 224 -4.22 11.30 -17.78
CA TYR A 224 -3.41 10.64 -16.75
C TYR A 224 -4.27 9.85 -15.78
N MET A 225 -5.43 10.39 -15.37
CA MET A 225 -6.34 9.64 -14.49
C MET A 225 -6.83 8.34 -15.12
N GLU A 226 -7.24 8.37 -16.39
CA GLU A 226 -7.64 7.16 -17.12
C GLU A 226 -6.48 6.18 -17.26
N ALA A 227 -5.28 6.66 -17.60
CA ALA A 227 -4.08 5.83 -17.69
C ALA A 227 -3.79 5.11 -16.35
N PHE A 228 -3.71 5.84 -15.23
CA PHE A 228 -3.48 5.23 -13.92
C PHE A 228 -4.63 4.31 -13.48
N GLY A 229 -5.87 4.63 -13.85
CA GLY A 229 -7.04 3.79 -13.58
C GLY A 229 -7.10 2.50 -14.40
N LEU A 230 -6.26 2.34 -15.43
CA LEU A 230 -6.14 1.11 -16.22
C LEU A 230 -5.09 0.14 -15.67
N LEU A 231 -4.14 0.59 -14.83
CA LEU A 231 -3.18 -0.31 -14.19
C LEU A 231 -3.91 -1.39 -13.38
N GLY A 232 -3.46 -2.64 -13.51
CA GLY A 232 -4.08 -3.81 -12.89
C GLY A 232 -5.24 -4.42 -13.69
N SER A 233 -5.65 -3.82 -14.82
CA SER A 233 -6.76 -4.34 -15.65
C SER A 233 -6.33 -5.44 -16.62
N SER A 234 -5.06 -5.47 -17.02
CA SER A 234 -4.48 -6.49 -17.89
C SER A 234 -3.01 -6.69 -17.55
N GLU A 235 -2.52 -7.92 -17.70
CA GLU A 235 -1.09 -8.23 -17.55
C GLU A 235 -0.25 -7.58 -18.67
N SER A 236 -0.84 -7.40 -19.87
CA SER A 236 -0.18 -6.71 -20.98
C SER A 236 -0.46 -5.21 -20.97
N LEU A 237 0.59 -4.40 -20.95
CA LEU A 237 0.51 -2.94 -21.05
C LEU A 237 0.48 -2.49 -22.53
N SER A 238 -0.47 -1.62 -22.88
CA SER A 238 -0.51 -1.03 -24.22
C SER A 238 0.53 0.08 -24.37
N THR A 239 0.99 0.31 -25.60
CA THR A 239 1.95 1.39 -25.89
C THR A 239 1.37 2.77 -25.56
N ALA A 240 0.07 2.97 -25.80
CA ALA A 240 -0.62 4.21 -25.44
C ALA A 240 -0.62 4.45 -23.92
N LEU A 241 -0.97 3.43 -23.12
CA LEU A 241 -0.95 3.51 -21.66
C LEU A 241 0.46 3.86 -21.13
N VAL A 242 1.49 3.20 -21.65
CA VAL A 242 2.88 3.47 -21.25
C VAL A 242 3.28 4.90 -21.63
N SER A 243 2.93 5.35 -22.83
CA SER A 243 3.21 6.71 -23.31
C SER A 243 2.55 7.77 -22.44
N ASP A 244 1.29 7.57 -22.02
CA ASP A 244 0.58 8.51 -21.16
C ASP A 244 1.22 8.61 -19.76
N ILE A 245 1.67 7.48 -19.21
CA ILE A 245 2.40 7.47 -17.93
C ILE A 245 3.80 8.09 -18.08
N GLU A 246 4.48 7.88 -19.21
CA GLU A 246 5.79 8.48 -19.50
C GLU A 246 5.71 10.00 -19.59
N GLU A 247 4.68 10.52 -20.25
CA GLU A 247 4.39 11.95 -20.32
C GLU A 247 4.10 12.54 -18.93
N PHE A 248 3.32 11.83 -18.09
CA PHE A 248 3.11 12.21 -16.69
C PHE A 248 4.44 12.33 -15.92
N VAL A 249 5.38 11.39 -16.13
CA VAL A 249 6.71 11.45 -15.51
C VAL A 249 7.51 12.66 -16.02
N CYS A 250 7.45 12.97 -17.31
CA CYS A 250 8.08 14.17 -17.86
C CYS A 250 7.58 15.43 -17.15
N GLU A 251 6.25 15.59 -17.00
CA GLU A 251 5.66 16.73 -16.29
C GLU A 251 6.01 16.75 -14.79
N MET A 252 6.03 15.59 -14.13
CA MET A 252 6.48 15.45 -12.75
C MET A 252 7.93 15.96 -12.55
N TYR A 253 8.78 15.79 -13.57
CA TYR A 253 10.14 16.30 -13.61
C TYR A 253 10.28 17.73 -14.16
N GLY A 254 9.17 18.40 -14.49
CA GLY A 254 9.14 19.79 -14.93
C GLY A 254 9.10 20.00 -16.44
N ASN A 255 9.02 18.93 -17.22
CA ASN A 255 9.05 18.97 -18.68
C ASN A 255 7.66 18.74 -19.27
N LYS A 256 6.76 19.73 -19.15
CA LYS A 256 5.34 19.64 -19.58
C LYS A 256 5.12 19.41 -21.08
N ARG A 257 6.11 19.75 -21.91
CA ARG A 257 6.02 19.66 -23.38
C ARG A 257 6.64 18.38 -23.93
N LEU A 258 7.21 17.53 -23.07
CA LEU A 258 7.89 16.31 -23.48
C LEU A 258 7.04 15.09 -23.13
N SER A 259 7.08 14.10 -24.01
CA SER A 259 6.46 12.79 -23.80
C SER A 259 7.48 11.65 -23.70
N SER A 260 8.79 11.95 -23.78
CA SER A 260 9.85 10.97 -23.58
C SER A 260 10.72 11.31 -22.37
N VAL A 261 10.86 10.37 -21.44
CA VAL A 261 11.76 10.55 -20.30
C VAL A 261 13.23 10.55 -20.71
N ASN A 262 13.59 9.93 -21.84
CA ASN A 262 14.96 9.97 -22.33
C ASN A 262 15.31 11.36 -22.88
N GLU A 263 14.40 12.00 -23.61
CA GLU A 263 14.55 13.40 -24.03
C GLU A 263 14.61 14.33 -22.81
N ALA A 264 13.69 14.13 -21.85
CA ALA A 264 13.68 14.90 -20.59
C ALA A 264 14.98 14.73 -19.79
N ARG A 265 15.54 13.51 -19.77
CA ARG A 265 16.85 13.23 -19.16
C ARG A 265 17.98 13.92 -19.90
N PHE A 266 17.95 13.94 -21.23
CA PHE A 266 18.98 14.58 -22.04
C PHE A 266 19.02 16.08 -21.77
N LEU A 267 17.87 16.77 -21.84
CA LEU A 267 17.78 18.20 -21.49
C LEU A 267 18.10 18.46 -20.02
N GLY A 268 17.74 17.52 -19.17
CA GLY A 268 18.04 17.53 -17.75
C GLY A 268 19.49 17.21 -17.41
N PHE A 269 20.34 16.78 -18.34
CA PHE A 269 21.68 16.23 -18.02
C PHE A 269 22.57 17.22 -17.26
N MET A 270 22.39 18.52 -17.48
CA MET A 270 23.09 19.58 -16.74
C MET A 270 22.44 19.92 -15.38
N LYS A 271 21.22 19.45 -15.15
CA LYS A 271 20.46 19.63 -13.90
C LYS A 271 20.60 18.34 -13.07
N VAL A 272 20.88 18.44 -11.78
CA VAL A 272 21.12 17.27 -10.89
C VAL A 272 19.89 16.34 -10.74
N LEU A 273 18.72 16.77 -11.26
CA LEU A 273 17.44 16.08 -11.12
C LEU A 273 16.98 15.42 -12.42
N LEU A 274 17.31 14.14 -12.59
CA LEU A 274 16.98 13.35 -13.79
C LEU A 274 15.74 12.46 -13.57
N PRO A 275 14.77 12.41 -14.51
CA PRO A 275 13.76 11.35 -14.53
C PRO A 275 14.43 9.99 -14.76
N PRO A 276 13.81 8.84 -14.44
CA PRO A 276 14.37 7.53 -14.84
C PRO A 276 14.45 7.40 -16.36
N CYS A 277 15.34 6.57 -16.88
CA CYS A 277 15.33 6.26 -18.31
C CYS A 277 14.12 5.37 -18.65
N SER A 278 13.77 5.30 -19.93
CA SER A 278 12.58 4.56 -20.40
C SER A 278 12.55 3.10 -19.92
N SER A 279 13.70 2.41 -19.90
CA SER A 279 13.79 1.02 -19.43
C SER A 279 13.50 0.88 -17.93
N VAL A 280 14.06 1.75 -17.09
CA VAL A 280 13.79 1.76 -15.64
C VAL A 280 12.32 2.12 -15.38
N LEU A 281 11.80 3.10 -16.12
CA LEU A 281 10.40 3.51 -16.02
C LEU A 281 9.46 2.36 -16.38
N MET A 282 9.73 1.62 -17.47
CA MET A 282 8.92 0.47 -17.85
C MET A 282 8.84 -0.56 -16.72
N GLN A 283 9.96 -0.88 -16.06
CA GLN A 283 9.95 -1.80 -14.92
C GLN A 283 9.11 -1.27 -13.75
N GLN A 284 9.12 0.05 -13.50
CA GLN A 284 8.28 0.69 -12.49
C GLN A 284 6.78 0.56 -12.83
N ILE A 285 6.40 0.81 -14.08
CA ILE A 285 5.01 0.68 -14.56
C ILE A 285 4.54 -0.77 -14.40
N MET A 286 5.39 -1.74 -14.79
CA MET A 286 5.09 -3.16 -14.67
C MET A 286 4.86 -3.59 -13.21
N ARG A 287 5.71 -3.14 -12.27
CA ARG A 287 5.51 -3.43 -10.84
C ARG A 287 4.20 -2.83 -10.34
N ALA A 288 3.93 -1.56 -10.63
CA ALA A 288 2.68 -0.92 -10.24
C ALA A 288 1.44 -1.64 -10.81
N ASN A 289 1.51 -2.09 -12.07
CA ASN A 289 0.47 -2.88 -12.72
C ASN A 289 0.19 -4.20 -11.98
N CYS A 290 1.24 -4.90 -11.54
CA CYS A 290 1.12 -6.13 -10.76
C CYS A 290 0.46 -5.91 -9.39
N ILE A 291 0.83 -4.84 -8.67
CA ILE A 291 0.19 -4.52 -7.38
C ILE A 291 -1.29 -4.17 -7.55
N CYS A 292 -1.60 -3.37 -8.58
CA CYS A 292 -2.97 -2.96 -8.86
C CYS A 292 -3.89 -4.13 -9.23
N SER A 293 -3.34 -5.25 -9.73
CA SER A 293 -4.15 -6.44 -10.03
C SER A 293 -4.80 -7.03 -8.76
N ILE A 294 -4.20 -6.84 -7.58
CA ILE A 294 -4.82 -7.18 -6.30
C ILE A 294 -5.66 -6.01 -5.78
N TRP A 295 -5.09 -4.79 -5.72
CA TRP A 295 -5.76 -3.66 -5.06
C TRP A 295 -7.10 -3.30 -5.71
N ASN A 296 -7.22 -3.42 -7.02
CA ASN A 296 -8.47 -3.14 -7.74
C ASN A 296 -9.56 -4.21 -7.53
N HIS A 297 -9.19 -5.37 -6.99
CA HIS A 297 -10.08 -6.50 -6.72
C HIS A 297 -10.10 -6.82 -5.22
N ALA A 298 -9.77 -5.86 -4.36
CA ALA A 298 -9.70 -6.05 -2.92
C ALA A 298 -11.07 -6.39 -2.28
N ASN A 299 -12.18 -6.11 -2.99
CA ASN A 299 -13.52 -6.52 -2.58
C ASN A 299 -13.82 -8.01 -2.85
N GLU A 300 -12.97 -8.70 -3.62
CA GLU A 300 -13.16 -10.10 -4.01
C GLU A 300 -12.41 -11.04 -3.08
N LYS A 301 -12.97 -12.22 -2.78
CA LYS A 301 -12.34 -13.19 -1.86
C LYS A 301 -11.05 -13.81 -2.39
N LYS A 302 -10.89 -13.85 -3.71
CA LYS A 302 -9.81 -14.57 -4.42
C LYS A 302 -9.22 -13.70 -5.52
N PRO A 303 -8.58 -12.58 -5.19
CA PRO A 303 -7.88 -11.77 -6.18
C PRO A 303 -6.72 -12.58 -6.76
N SER A 304 -6.33 -12.23 -7.99
CA SER A 304 -5.18 -12.82 -8.66
C SER A 304 -4.09 -11.77 -8.82
N ILE A 305 -2.90 -12.07 -8.30
CA ILE A 305 -1.72 -11.27 -8.61
C ILE A 305 -1.21 -11.65 -10.00
N PHE A 306 -0.86 -10.67 -10.83
CA PHE A 306 -0.11 -10.94 -12.04
C PHE A 306 1.26 -11.52 -11.70
N ASN A 307 1.83 -12.33 -12.61
CA ASN A 307 3.09 -13.02 -12.31
C ASN A 307 4.20 -12.00 -12.05
N PRO A 308 4.80 -11.95 -10.84
CA PRO A 308 5.81 -10.94 -10.51
C PRO A 308 7.02 -10.96 -11.46
N GLU A 309 7.49 -12.13 -11.90
CA GLU A 309 8.64 -12.25 -12.80
C GLU A 309 8.38 -11.65 -14.20
N LYS A 310 7.11 -11.64 -14.61
CA LYS A 310 6.67 -10.96 -15.84
C LYS A 310 6.35 -9.48 -15.62
N ASN A 311 6.40 -9.00 -14.38
CA ASN A 311 5.96 -7.66 -14.00
C ASN A 311 7.02 -6.91 -13.17
N GLY A 312 8.27 -6.98 -13.61
CA GLY A 312 9.34 -6.13 -13.06
C GLY A 312 9.98 -6.61 -11.77
N TRP A 313 9.88 -7.92 -11.49
CA TRP A 313 10.59 -8.60 -10.41
C TRP A 313 11.48 -9.73 -10.96
N ILE A 314 12.48 -10.14 -10.17
CA ILE A 314 13.32 -11.30 -10.43
C ILE A 314 13.34 -12.16 -9.18
N LEU A 315 13.07 -13.46 -9.33
CA LEU A 315 13.23 -14.43 -8.25
C LEU A 315 14.69 -14.94 -8.23
N ARG A 316 15.42 -14.65 -7.14
CA ARG A 316 16.78 -15.16 -6.89
C ARG A 316 16.86 -15.67 -5.47
N ASP A 317 17.45 -16.86 -5.28
CA ASP A 317 17.62 -17.47 -3.96
C ASP A 317 16.31 -17.50 -3.12
N ASN A 318 15.20 -17.81 -3.78
CA ASN A 318 13.86 -17.82 -3.19
C ASN A 318 13.43 -16.45 -2.59
N LYS A 319 13.93 -15.34 -3.15
CA LYS A 319 13.54 -13.97 -2.82
C LYS A 319 13.25 -13.16 -4.07
N PHE A 320 12.16 -12.40 -4.04
CA PHE A 320 11.87 -11.45 -5.10
C PHE A 320 12.67 -10.16 -4.91
N THR A 321 13.33 -9.70 -5.97
CA THR A 321 14.03 -8.42 -6.02
C THR A 321 13.52 -7.62 -7.24
N PRO A 322 13.50 -6.28 -7.18
CA PRO A 322 13.09 -5.49 -8.33
C PRO A 322 14.01 -5.74 -9.54
N ASN A 323 13.42 -6.01 -10.70
CA ASN A 323 14.13 -5.90 -11.96
C ASN A 323 14.28 -4.40 -12.27
N TRP A 324 15.47 -3.84 -12.08
CA TRP A 324 15.67 -2.40 -12.21
C TRP A 324 15.74 -1.94 -13.65
N PHE A 325 16.31 -2.75 -14.55
CA PHE A 325 16.65 -2.33 -15.89
C PHE A 325 16.79 -3.55 -16.81
N ILE A 326 16.26 -3.42 -18.03
CA ILE A 326 16.47 -4.37 -19.12
C ILE A 326 17.05 -3.62 -20.33
N GLY A 327 18.20 -4.05 -20.82
CA GLY A 327 18.86 -3.45 -21.97
C GLY A 327 20.39 -3.43 -21.83
N GLU A 328 21.06 -2.74 -22.75
CA GLU A 328 22.49 -2.50 -22.66
C GLU A 328 22.77 -1.33 -21.72
N LEU A 329 23.69 -1.52 -20.77
CA LEU A 329 24.07 -0.48 -19.80
C LEU A 329 24.94 0.63 -20.42
N THR A 330 25.51 0.38 -21.59
CA THR A 330 26.39 1.30 -22.32
C THR A 330 25.78 1.60 -23.68
N PRO A 331 25.77 2.86 -24.14
CA PRO A 331 25.42 3.18 -25.52
C PRO A 331 26.31 2.38 -26.47
N PRO A 332 25.74 1.70 -27.48
CA PRO A 332 26.53 0.91 -28.42
C PRO A 332 27.46 1.78 -29.26
N THR A 333 27.15 3.07 -29.48
CA THR A 333 28.04 4.02 -30.17
C THR A 333 28.05 5.42 -29.55
N LEU A 334 29.14 6.18 -29.82
CA LEU A 334 29.26 7.61 -29.45
C LEU A 334 28.24 8.50 -30.19
N GLN A 335 27.78 8.08 -31.37
CA GLN A 335 26.75 8.79 -32.12
C GLN A 335 25.38 8.75 -31.43
N ASP A 336 25.09 7.67 -30.69
CA ASP A 336 23.89 7.55 -29.86
C ASP A 336 23.93 8.46 -28.62
N MET A 337 25.09 9.08 -28.34
CA MET A 337 25.27 10.06 -27.26
C MET A 337 25.12 11.52 -27.72
N LEU A 338 25.06 11.78 -29.04
CA LEU A 338 24.97 13.12 -29.60
C LEU A 338 23.49 13.52 -29.76
N ALA A 339 23.11 14.67 -29.22
CA ALA A 339 21.76 15.19 -29.39
C ALA A 339 21.49 15.69 -30.81
N PRO A 340 20.21 15.70 -31.23
CA PRO A 340 19.76 16.61 -32.27
C PRO A 340 20.05 18.05 -31.84
N GLU A 341 20.75 18.81 -32.69
CA GLU A 341 20.81 20.27 -32.53
C GLU A 341 19.37 20.82 -32.69
N GLU A 342 19.00 21.77 -31.84
CA GLU A 342 17.70 22.48 -31.75
C GLU A 342 16.62 21.85 -30.85
N VAL A 343 16.53 22.32 -29.60
CA VAL A 343 15.52 23.29 -29.10
C VAL A 343 16.06 23.87 -27.78
N ILE A 344 16.76 25.01 -27.84
CA ILE A 344 16.95 25.87 -26.67
C ILE A 344 15.90 26.96 -26.83
N ASP A 345 14.74 26.78 -26.19
CA ASP A 345 13.86 27.90 -25.87
C ASP A 345 14.00 28.14 -24.37
N SER A 346 14.76 29.17 -24.05
CA SER A 346 14.85 29.75 -22.71
C SER A 346 13.60 30.58 -22.48
N GLU A 347 12.60 30.01 -21.80
CA GLU A 347 11.63 30.81 -21.06
C GLU A 347 11.80 30.49 -19.58
N ASP A 348 12.22 31.52 -18.86
CA ASP A 348 12.30 31.59 -17.40
C ASP A 348 10.93 31.34 -16.78
N ASP A 349 10.80 30.28 -15.97
CA ASP A 349 9.81 30.24 -14.90
C ASP A 349 10.56 30.54 -13.60
N GLU A 350 10.61 31.82 -13.24
CA GLU A 350 10.81 32.28 -11.87
C GLU A 350 9.65 31.76 -11.01
N ASP A 351 9.82 30.60 -10.37
CA ASP A 351 9.13 30.30 -9.11
C ASP A 351 9.76 29.07 -8.41
N THR A 352 11.01 29.23 -7.97
CA THR A 352 11.58 28.39 -6.92
C THR A 352 12.40 29.21 -5.95
N THR A 353 11.72 30.03 -5.16
CA THR A 353 12.17 30.38 -3.82
C THR A 353 11.03 30.20 -2.84
N SER A 354 10.83 28.95 -2.38
CA SER A 354 10.42 28.75 -0.99
C SER A 354 11.60 28.12 -0.28
N HIS A 355 12.36 28.95 0.42
CA HIS A 355 13.21 28.49 1.51
C HIS A 355 12.35 27.65 2.45
N CYS A 356 12.54 26.33 2.44
CA CYS A 356 12.18 25.54 3.59
C CYS A 356 13.27 25.81 4.62
N GLU A 357 12.97 26.68 5.58
CA GLU A 357 13.75 26.79 6.81
C GLU A 357 13.82 25.40 7.45
N GLU A 358 15.04 24.91 7.60
CA GLU A 358 15.37 23.81 8.51
C GLU A 358 15.03 24.27 9.92
N ASN A 359 13.89 23.82 10.45
CA ASN A 359 13.71 23.81 11.89
C ASN A 359 14.41 22.55 12.43
N GLU A 360 15.66 22.73 12.83
CA GLU A 360 16.30 21.92 13.87
C GLU A 360 15.37 21.92 15.09
N PHE A 361 14.78 20.76 15.41
CA PHE A 361 14.20 20.55 16.73
C PHE A 361 15.26 19.87 17.59
N ASP A 362 16.11 20.70 18.19
CA ASP A 362 16.84 20.34 19.39
C ASP A 362 15.82 20.11 20.52
N GLY A 363 15.84 18.89 21.04
CA GLY A 363 15.07 18.46 22.20
C GLY A 363 15.87 17.45 22.98
N ASP A 364 17.01 17.90 23.51
CA ASP A 364 17.72 17.24 24.60
C ASP A 364 16.77 17.11 25.80
N SER A 365 16.51 15.87 26.22
CA SER A 365 16.14 15.59 27.60
C SER A 365 16.74 14.24 27.98
N THR A 366 17.97 14.32 28.48
CA THR A 366 18.53 13.45 29.53
C THR A 366 17.47 12.66 30.31
N PHE A 367 17.50 11.33 30.19
CA PHE A 367 17.01 10.44 31.25
C PHE A 367 18.23 9.99 32.04
N GLU A 368 18.43 10.62 33.20
CA GLU A 368 19.23 10.07 34.29
C GLU A 368 18.48 8.91 34.95
N ASP A 369 19.28 7.97 35.46
CA ASP A 369 18.90 6.76 36.18
C ASP A 369 18.01 7.02 37.41
N GLU A 370 16.94 6.24 37.56
CA GLU A 370 16.61 5.39 38.73
C GLU A 370 15.30 4.61 38.53
#